data_AF-A0A392NHI2-F1
#
_entry.id   AF-A0A392NHI2-F1
#
_cell.length_a   1.000
_cell.length_b   1.000
_cell.length_c   1.000
_cell.angle_alpha   90.00
_cell.angle_beta   90.00
_cell.angle_gamma   90.00
#
_symmetry.space_group_name_H-M   'P 1'
#
loop_
_entity.id
_entity.type
_entity.pdbx_description
1 polymer ?
#
loop_
_entity_poly.entity_id
_entity_poly.type
_entity_poly.pdbx_seq_one_letter_code
_entity_poly.pdbx_strand_id
1 'polypeptide(L)'
;YYSYLYAKCFAATIWKKLCQEDPLSPIAGSALRTKFLQHGGARAPAVILNDLVPDGIYRYYDGGIIPDISSLCEEMELGEEHQQKVHLL
;
A
#
# COMPACT_ATOMS: atom_id res chain seq x y z
N TYR A 1 -1.96 17.89 -1.35
CA TYR A 1 -3.28 17.28 -1.59
C TYR A 1 -3.14 15.84 -2.12
N TYR A 2 -2.42 15.60 -3.22
CA TYR A 2 -2.20 14.23 -3.74
C TYR A 2 -1.52 13.27 -2.74
N SER A 3 -0.74 13.81 -1.79
CA SER A 3 -0.05 13.06 -0.75
C SER A 3 -0.97 12.13 0.06
N TYR A 4 -2.25 12.50 0.23
CA TYR A 4 -3.23 11.65 0.92
C TYR A 4 -3.58 10.41 0.10
N LEU A 5 -3.85 10.58 -1.20
CA LEU A 5 -4.12 9.46 -2.10
C LEU A 5 -2.88 8.57 -2.23
N TYR A 6 -1.70 9.18 -2.36
CA TYR A 6 -0.42 8.49 -2.39
C TYR A 6 -0.17 7.66 -1.13
N ALA A 7 -0.40 8.23 0.06
CA ALA A 7 -0.33 7.51 1.33
C ALA A 7 -1.40 6.41 1.44
N LYS A 8 -2.59 6.63 0.86
CA LYS A 8 -3.69 5.66 0.86
C LYS A 8 -3.32 4.38 0.09
N CYS A 9 -2.54 4.46 -0.98
CA CYS A 9 -2.04 3.27 -1.68
C CYS A 9 -1.24 2.34 -0.74
N PHE A 10 -0.37 2.93 0.09
CA PHE A 10 0.41 2.18 1.09
C PHE A 10 -0.48 1.65 2.21
N ALA A 11 -1.41 2.47 2.71
CA ALA A 11 -2.33 2.07 3.75
C ALA A 11 -3.18 0.86 3.33
N ALA A 12 -3.75 0.87 2.12
CA ALA A 12 -4.53 -0.23 1.57
C ALA A 12 -3.69 -1.51 1.45
N THR A 13 -2.45 -1.39 0.98
CA THR A 13 -1.54 -2.54 0.84
C THR A 13 -1.12 -3.11 2.20
N ILE A 14 -0.77 -2.25 3.17
CA ILE A 14 -0.45 -2.66 4.54
C ILE A 14 -1.66 -3.34 5.18
N TRP A 15 -2.85 -2.76 5.03
CA TRP A 15 -4.08 -3.34 5.54
C TRP A 15 -4.30 -4.74 5.00
N LYS A 16 -4.31 -4.89 3.66
CA LYS A 16 -4.54 -6.17 2.98
C LYS A 16 -3.51 -7.23 3.37
N LYS A 17 -2.21 -6.89 3.38
CA LYS A 17 -1.13 -7.87 3.58
C LYS A 17 -0.78 -8.17 5.04
N LEU A 18 -1.06 -7.25 5.97
CA LEU A 18 -0.62 -7.39 7.37
C LEU A 18 -1.79 -7.46 8.36
N CYS A 19 -2.90 -6.75 8.10
CA CYS A 19 -3.96 -6.58 9.09
C CYS A 19 -5.24 -7.34 8.77
N GLN A 20 -5.56 -7.60 7.49
CA GLN A 20 -6.89 -8.06 7.07
C GLN A 20 -7.30 -9.41 7.69
N GLU A 21 -6.35 -10.34 7.84
CA GLU A 21 -6.62 -11.67 8.39
C GLU A 21 -6.94 -11.61 9.90
N ASP A 22 -6.16 -10.84 10.67
CA ASP A 22 -6.39 -10.62 12.11
C ASP A 22 -6.05 -9.16 12.48
N PRO A 23 -7.04 -8.23 12.41
CA PRO A 23 -6.80 -6.80 12.59
C PRO A 23 -6.32 -6.39 13.99
N LEU A 24 -6.53 -7.26 14.99
CA LEU A 24 -6.15 -7.01 16.38
C LEU A 24 -4.97 -7.88 16.82
N SER A 25 -4.28 -8.52 15.87
CA SER A 25 -3.12 -9.35 16.14
C SER A 25 -2.02 -8.57 16.88
N PRO A 26 -1.59 -9.03 18.07
CA PRO A 26 -0.43 -8.45 18.75
C PRO A 26 0.85 -8.52 17.90
N ILE A 27 0.97 -9.52 17.03
CA ILE A 27 2.10 -9.68 16.12
C ILE A 27 2.09 -8.58 15.06
N ALA A 28 0.95 -8.35 14.40
CA ALA A 28 0.80 -7.27 13.42
C ALA A 28 1.04 -5.89 14.05
N GLY A 29 0.47 -5.63 15.23
CA GLY A 29 0.70 -4.39 15.98
C GLY A 29 2.18 -4.19 16.37
N SER A 30 2.86 -5.25 16.80
CA SER A 30 4.30 -5.19 17.11
C SER A 30 5.14 -4.90 15.86
N ALA A 31 4.80 -5.51 14.73
CA ALA A 31 5.45 -5.24 13.44
C ALA A 31 5.26 -3.78 13.01
N LEU A 32 4.02 -3.26 13.05
CA LEU A 32 3.73 -1.85 12.77
C LEU A 32 4.53 -0.90 13.65
N ARG A 33 4.59 -1.16 14.96
CA ARG A 33 5.35 -0.31 15.87
C ARG A 33 6.85 -0.36 15.57
N THR A 34 7.41 -1.56 15.50
CA THR A 34 8.87 -1.75 15.51
C THR A 34 9.52 -1.62 14.13
N LYS A 35 8.77 -1.81 13.04
CA LYS A 35 9.31 -1.73 11.68
C LYS A 35 8.88 -0.48 10.93
N PHE A 36 7.79 0.17 11.36
CA PHE A 36 7.21 1.31 10.64
C PHE A 36 7.18 2.58 11.48
N LEU A 37 6.38 2.60 12.55
CA LEU A 37 6.06 3.84 13.28
C LEU A 37 7.22 4.39 14.11
N GLN A 38 8.02 3.53 14.77
CA GLN A 38 9.03 3.99 15.73
C GLN A 38 10.17 4.80 15.10
N HIS A 39 10.35 4.71 13.78
CA HIS A 39 11.49 5.32 13.09
C HIS A 39 11.27 6.80 12.77
N GLY A 40 10.02 7.25 12.66
CA GLY A 40 9.70 8.60 12.17
C GLY A 40 10.45 8.91 10.86
N GLY A 41 11.09 10.08 10.81
CA GLY A 41 11.91 10.50 9.66
C GLY A 41 13.37 10.03 9.69
N ALA A 42 13.77 9.20 10.66
CA ALA A 42 15.18 8.85 10.86
C ALA A 42 15.70 7.75 9.90
N ARG A 43 14.82 7.11 9.13
CA ARG A 43 15.18 6.10 8.11
C ARG A 43 14.52 6.42 6.77
N ALA A 44 15.16 5.98 5.70
CA ALA A 44 14.62 6.14 4.34
C ALA A 44 13.26 5.42 4.22
N PRO A 45 12.23 6.06 3.62
CA PRO A 45 10.89 5.46 3.51
C PRO A 45 10.88 4.10 2.82
N ALA A 46 11.71 3.93 1.78
CA ALA A 46 11.85 2.68 1.04
C ALA A 46 12.30 1.50 1.91
N VAL A 47 13.21 1.75 2.87
CA VAL A 47 13.69 0.74 3.82
C VAL A 47 12.58 0.41 4.81
N ILE A 48 11.94 1.43 5.38
CA ILE A 48 10.82 1.27 6.32
C ILE A 48 9.68 0.45 5.70
N LEU A 49 9.30 0.76 4.46
CA LEU A 49 8.20 0.07 3.76
C LEU A 49 8.54 -1.39 3.44
N ASN A 50 9.76 -1.66 2.98
CA ASN A 50 10.21 -3.02 2.65
C ASN A 50 10.39 -3.89 3.92
N ASP A 51 10.85 -3.31 5.02
CA ASP A 51 10.99 -4.02 6.30
C ASP A 51 9.63 -4.48 6.85
N LEU A 52 8.58 -3.66 6.68
CA LEU A 52 7.21 -3.94 7.16
C LEU A 52 6.48 -4.94 6.26
N VAL A 53 6.40 -4.64 4.96
CA VAL A 53 5.70 -5.45 3.96
C VAL A 53 6.69 -5.74 2.83
N PRO A 54 7.39 -6.88 2.88
CA PRO A 54 8.31 -7.25 1.81
C PRO A 54 7.54 -7.48 0.51
N ASP A 55 8.25 -7.27 -0.60
CA ASP A 55 7.83 -7.61 -1.95
C ASP A 55 6.54 -6.93 -2.44
N GLY A 56 6.74 -5.93 -3.31
CA GLY A 56 5.67 -5.39 -4.15
C GLY A 56 4.77 -4.34 -3.49
N ILE A 57 5.18 -3.73 -2.37
CA ILE A 57 4.48 -2.55 -1.83
C ILE A 57 4.80 -1.26 -2.61
N TYR A 58 5.95 -1.20 -3.29
CA TYR A 58 6.29 -0.16 -4.25
C TYR A 58 7.26 -0.66 -5.32
N ARG A 59 7.46 0.16 -6.37
CA ARG A 59 8.57 0.06 -7.32
C ARG A 59 9.29 1.40 -7.46
N TYR A 60 10.55 1.35 -7.88
CA TYR A 60 11.29 2.56 -8.24
C TYR A 60 11.03 2.96 -9.69
N TYR A 61 10.92 4.26 -9.93
CA TYR A 61 10.87 4.84 -11.27
C TYR A 61 11.48 6.25 -11.22
N ASP A 62 12.50 6.49 -12.03
CA ASP A 62 13.20 7.78 -12.15
C ASP A 62 13.59 8.42 -10.79
N GLY A 63 14.17 7.62 -9.90
CA GLY A 63 14.56 8.05 -8.54
C GLY A 63 13.40 8.25 -7.56
N GLY A 64 12.15 8.13 -8.01
CA GLY A 64 10.94 8.19 -7.19
C GLY A 64 10.41 6.81 -6.79
N ILE A 65 9.53 6.81 -5.78
CA ILE A 65 8.78 5.64 -5.33
C ILE A 65 7.38 5.70 -5.96
N ILE A 66 6.96 4.62 -6.62
CA ILE A 66 5.59 4.44 -7.11
C ILE A 66 4.95 3.32 -6.29
N PRO A 67 3.88 3.57 -5.52
CA PRO A 67 3.19 2.53 -4.76
C PRO A 67 2.53 1.52 -5.69
N ASP A 68 2.39 0.27 -5.21
CA ASP A 68 1.39 -0.62 -5.80
C ASP A 68 -0.02 -0.09 -5.52
N ILE A 69 -0.87 -0.10 -6.54
CA ILE A 69 -2.24 0.43 -6.46
C ILE A 69 -3.29 -0.66 -6.40
N SER A 70 -2.90 -1.93 -6.58
CA SER A 70 -3.83 -3.05 -6.70
C SER A 70 -4.77 -3.16 -5.49
N SER A 71 -4.20 -3.11 -4.29
CA SER A 71 -4.98 -3.16 -3.04
C SER A 71 -5.93 -1.96 -2.88
N LEU A 72 -5.52 -0.78 -3.35
CA LEU A 72 -6.36 0.42 -3.29
C LEU A 72 -7.50 0.35 -4.31
N CYS A 73 -7.23 -0.14 -5.53
CA CYS A 73 -8.25 -0.32 -6.56
C CYS A 73 -9.33 -1.30 -6.10
N GLU A 74 -8.94 -2.39 -5.43
CA GLU A 74 -9.89 -3.32 -4.81
C GLU A 74 -10.69 -2.66 -3.67
N GLU A 75 -10.03 -1.96 -2.74
CA GLU A 75 -10.70 -1.26 -1.62
C GLU A 75 -11.73 -0.23 -2.11
N MET A 76 -11.43 0.46 -3.21
CA MET A 76 -12.27 1.50 -3.79
C MET A 76 -13.21 1.00 -4.88
N GLU A 77 -13.27 -0.32 -5.11
CA GLU A 77 -14.14 -0.94 -6.12
C GLU A 77 -13.94 -0.34 -7.53
N LEU A 78 -12.69 0.00 -7.88
CA LEU A 78 -12.32 0.62 -9.16
C LEU A 78 -12.10 -0.40 -10.29
N GLY A 79 -12.40 -1.68 -10.02
CA GLY A 79 -12.39 -2.74 -11.01
C GLY A 79 -13.75 -2.89 -11.66
N GLU A 80 -13.81 -2.59 -12.96
CA GLU A 80 -14.94 -2.75 -13.90
C GLU A 80 -15.81 -1.52 -14.17
N GLU A 81 -15.39 -0.72 -15.16
CA GLU A 81 -16.35 0.06 -15.96
C GLU A 81 -15.97 0.23 -17.45
N HIS A 82 -15.05 -0.55 -18.04
CA HIS A 82 -14.58 -0.33 -19.43
C HIS A 82 -14.48 -1.57 -20.32
N GLN A 83 -15.55 -2.37 -20.42
CA GLN A 83 -15.73 -3.34 -21.52
C GLN A 83 -17.06 -3.23 -22.28
N GLN A 84 -18.02 -2.38 -21.89
CA GLN A 84 -19.33 -2.33 -22.57
C GLN A 84 -19.45 -1.38 -23.79
N LYS A 85 -18.39 -0.67 -24.21
CA LYS A 85 -18.48 0.25 -25.38
C LYS A 85 -17.74 -0.18 -26.66
N VAL A 86 -17.07 -1.33 -26.68
CA VAL A 86 -16.30 -1.77 -27.88
C VAL A 86 -17.05 -2.82 -28.72
N HIS A 87 -18.31 -3.14 -28.41
CA HIS A 87 -19.11 -4.09 -29.18
C HIS A 87 -20.31 -3.46 -29.92
N LEU A 88 -20.32 -2.13 -30.08
CA LEU A 88 -21.43 -1.39 -30.74
C LEU A 88 -20.98 -0.48 -31.89
N LEU A 89 -19.82 -0.74 -32.49
CA LEU A 89 -19.38 -0.14 -33.76
C LEU A 89 -18.81 -1.22 -34.67
#